data_AF-A0A1B6G3P2-F1
#
_entry.id   AF-A0A1B6G3P2-F1
#
_cell.length_a   1.000
_cell.length_b   1.000
_cell.length_c   1.000
_cell.angle_alpha   90.00
_cell.angle_beta   90.00
_cell.angle_gamma   90.00
#
_symmetry.space_group_name_H-M   'P 1'
#
loop_
_entity.id
_entity.type
_entity.pdbx_description
1 polymer ?
#
loop_
_entity_poly.entity_id
_entity_poly.type
_entity_poly.pdbx_seq_one_letter_code
_entity_poly.pdbx_strand_id
1 'polypeptide(L)'
;TCIGSLRPEGRKSIFMSNLIANKNIIAYHNMCSHKKLRHLYKCMGANCSFTTMSSKEFTSHFDLHRDIYLLSPGEDTHKGFWRNCSYCPTSYVTSKELLVHIKKEHAQCLLQCGYCFYRAKSIANVHFHHTNDHHKEIFCALQCEQRELNLPPVKEKPFTEFVTPLRCTRDGCNLFTYMLDTYCTHLISVHGNNLTCHFCGMQRNTISSLLKHCNEAHGVGLYQCLYCVFGTSTEHEIRLHLCYKHPSCIPKAIHRTDSNPKSSAGTNRESLKRIVFYKDQDKLLKHLIPLPSEETEEGASVETHKPSSSPGSETPPPKLESVISSPTGSPYRP
;
A
#
# COMPACT_ATOMS: atom_id res chain seq x y z
N THR A 1 -9.43 -27.39 -12.15
CA THR A 1 -9.90 -27.30 -10.76
C THR A 1 -9.66 -25.88 -10.26
N CYS A 2 -10.62 -25.00 -10.51
CA CYS A 2 -10.54 -23.59 -10.15
C CYS A 2 -11.13 -23.39 -8.75
N ILE A 3 -10.29 -22.98 -7.80
CA ILE A 3 -10.74 -22.60 -6.46
C ILE A 3 -11.27 -21.17 -6.55
N GLY A 4 -12.59 -21.04 -6.53
CA GLY A 4 -13.28 -19.76 -6.41
C GLY A 4 -13.01 -19.13 -5.05
N SER A 5 -12.41 -17.94 -5.05
CA SER A 5 -12.22 -17.17 -3.83
C SER A 5 -13.51 -16.41 -3.51
N LEU A 6 -14.24 -16.89 -2.50
CA LEU A 6 -15.33 -16.19 -1.83
C LEU A 6 -14.80 -14.86 -1.28
N ARG A 7 -15.54 -13.76 -1.54
CA ARG A 7 -15.31 -12.43 -0.96
C ARG A 7 -15.88 -12.39 0.46
N PRO A 8 -15.15 -11.89 1.47
CA PRO A 8 -15.77 -11.48 2.72
C PRO A 8 -16.23 -10.02 2.62
N GLU A 9 -17.48 -9.78 3.02
CA GLU A 9 -18.02 -8.46 3.34
C GLU A 9 -17.36 -7.93 4.63
N GLY A 10 -17.19 -6.60 4.74
CA GLY A 10 -16.51 -5.95 5.87
C GLY A 10 -15.01 -5.77 5.66
N ARG A 11 -14.63 -4.94 4.67
CA ARG A 11 -13.28 -4.84 4.12
C ARG A 11 -12.35 -4.01 5.02
N LYS A 12 -11.84 -4.60 6.11
CA LYS A 12 -10.58 -4.14 6.73
C LYS A 12 -9.46 -4.29 5.70
N SER A 13 -8.52 -3.34 5.66
CA SER A 13 -7.33 -3.43 4.80
C SER A 13 -6.50 -4.67 5.18
N ILE A 14 -6.64 -5.73 4.38
CA ILE A 14 -6.05 -7.06 4.62
C ILE A 14 -4.51 -7.00 4.58
N PHE A 15 -3.93 -6.03 3.85
CA PHE A 15 -2.50 -6.02 3.54
C PHE A 15 -1.62 -5.70 4.75
N MET A 16 -1.82 -4.56 5.41
CA MET A 16 -1.03 -4.19 6.59
C MET A 16 -1.40 -5.05 7.81
N SER A 17 -2.67 -5.41 7.92
CA SER A 17 -3.16 -6.36 8.92
C SER A 17 -2.41 -7.69 8.86
N ASN A 18 -2.21 -8.25 7.65
CA ASN A 18 -1.48 -9.50 7.47
C ASN A 18 0.03 -9.37 7.72
N LEU A 19 0.62 -8.22 7.37
CA LEU A 19 2.05 -7.98 7.57
C LEU A 19 2.42 -7.89 9.05
N ILE A 20 1.52 -7.31 9.86
CA ILE A 20 1.69 -7.11 11.30
C ILE A 20 1.06 -8.25 12.12
N ALA A 21 0.24 -9.13 11.52
CA ALA A 21 -0.43 -10.25 12.22
C ALA A 21 0.52 -11.15 13.01
N ASN A 22 1.77 -11.28 12.56
CA ASN A 22 2.78 -12.12 13.20
C ASN A 22 3.61 -11.36 14.26
N LYS A 23 3.33 -10.08 14.46
CA LYS A 23 3.98 -9.23 15.44
C LYS A 23 3.18 -9.25 16.74
N ASN A 24 3.87 -9.46 17.87
CA ASN A 24 3.28 -9.29 19.17
C ASN A 24 2.81 -7.83 19.34
N ILE A 25 1.60 -7.63 19.86
CA ILE A 25 0.97 -6.32 19.98
C ILE A 25 1.78 -5.35 20.85
N ILE A 26 2.41 -5.83 21.92
CA ILE A 26 3.27 -5.02 22.80
C ILE A 26 4.52 -4.59 22.04
N ALA A 27 5.18 -5.52 21.35
CA ALA A 27 6.34 -5.22 20.52
C ALA A 27 6.00 -4.22 19.41
N TYR A 28 4.83 -4.38 18.77
CA TYR A 28 4.31 -3.46 17.76
C TYR A 28 4.09 -2.05 18.33
N HIS A 29 3.36 -1.90 19.45
CA HIS A 29 3.15 -0.59 20.08
C HIS A 29 4.46 0.08 20.48
N ASN A 30 5.43 -0.69 20.98
CA ASN A 30 6.76 -0.20 21.31
C ASN A 30 7.55 0.31 20.10
N MET A 31 7.12 0.01 18.87
CA MET A 31 7.70 0.49 17.61
C MET A 31 6.91 1.67 17.00
N CYS A 32 5.77 2.04 17.57
CA CYS A 32 4.86 3.05 17.03
C CYS A 32 5.07 4.47 17.59
N SER A 33 6.16 4.73 18.31
CA SER A 33 6.54 6.11 18.63
C SER A 33 6.97 6.87 17.37
N HIS A 34 6.78 8.19 17.31
CA HIS A 34 7.14 8.99 16.13
C HIS A 34 8.60 8.79 15.69
N LYS A 35 9.55 8.74 16.64
CA LYS A 35 10.98 8.46 16.37
C LYS A 35 11.16 7.10 15.68
N LYS A 36 10.56 6.04 16.23
CA LYS A 36 10.68 4.67 15.71
C LYS A 36 9.90 4.42 14.41
N LEU A 37 8.79 5.11 14.19
CA LEU A 37 8.07 5.06 12.91
C LEU A 37 8.88 5.68 11.77
N ARG A 38 9.64 6.75 12.05
CA ARG A 38 10.56 7.37 11.08
C ARG A 38 11.76 6.48 10.74
N HIS A 39 12.16 5.57 11.64
CA HIS A 39 13.23 4.60 11.36
C HIS A 39 12.96 3.80 10.07
N LEU A 40 13.92 3.75 9.14
CA LEU A 40 13.77 3.03 7.88
C LEU A 40 13.80 1.51 8.08
N TYR A 41 14.59 1.01 9.03
CA TYR A 41 14.68 -0.42 9.29
C TYR A 41 13.90 -0.78 10.55
N LYS A 42 13.01 -1.76 10.43
CA LYS A 42 12.15 -2.25 11.50
C LYS A 42 12.22 -3.77 11.49
N CYS A 43 12.62 -4.37 12.61
CA CYS A 43 12.64 -5.83 12.71
C CYS A 43 11.20 -6.35 12.72
N MET A 44 10.91 -7.43 11.99
CA MET A 44 9.59 -8.06 11.93
C MET A 44 9.48 -9.33 12.77
N GLY A 45 10.51 -9.68 13.55
CA GLY A 45 10.45 -10.80 14.50
C GLY A 45 9.35 -10.57 15.55
N ALA A 46 8.58 -11.61 15.88
CA ALA A 46 7.32 -11.49 16.62
C ALA A 46 7.41 -10.63 17.89
N ASN A 47 8.38 -10.90 18.77
CA ASN A 47 8.53 -10.22 20.06
C ASN A 47 9.62 -9.13 20.07
N CYS A 48 10.24 -8.83 18.93
CA CYS A 48 11.32 -7.85 18.86
C CYS A 48 10.77 -6.45 18.60
N SER A 49 11.21 -5.41 19.32
CA SER A 49 10.80 -4.01 19.07
C SER A 49 11.90 -3.14 18.46
N PHE A 50 12.93 -3.79 17.88
CA PHE A 50 14.09 -3.14 17.32
C PHE A 50 13.75 -2.35 16.04
N THR A 51 14.21 -1.11 16.01
CA THR A 51 14.11 -0.21 14.86
C THR A 51 15.36 0.65 14.82
N THR A 52 15.85 0.99 13.64
CA THR A 52 17.03 1.85 13.49
C THR A 52 17.03 2.56 12.13
N MET A 53 17.76 3.67 12.06
CA MET A 53 18.16 4.29 10.80
C MET A 53 19.47 3.72 10.25
N SER A 54 20.29 3.05 11.07
CA SER A 54 21.61 2.55 10.68
C SER A 54 21.51 1.19 9.97
N SER A 55 22.03 1.09 8.74
CA SER A 55 22.11 -0.21 8.06
C SER A 55 23.10 -1.16 8.73
N LYS A 56 24.14 -0.64 9.38
CA LYS A 56 25.14 -1.44 10.10
C LYS A 56 24.49 -2.12 11.31
N GLU A 57 23.79 -1.35 12.14
CA GLU A 57 23.08 -1.89 13.31
C GLU A 57 22.00 -2.90 12.91
N PHE A 58 21.24 -2.62 11.85
CA PHE A 58 20.23 -3.55 11.37
C PHE A 58 20.84 -4.86 10.85
N THR A 59 22.00 -4.80 10.19
CA THR A 59 22.74 -5.99 9.75
C THR A 59 23.13 -6.86 10.93
N SER A 60 23.81 -6.27 11.92
CA SER A 60 24.24 -6.99 13.12
C SER A 60 23.05 -7.58 13.89
N HIS A 61 21.96 -6.83 14.00
CA HIS A 61 20.74 -7.30 14.66
C HIS A 61 20.09 -8.48 13.91
N PHE A 62 20.01 -8.41 12.58
CA PHE A 62 19.47 -9.49 11.75
C PHE A 62 20.32 -10.75 11.85
N ASP A 63 21.64 -10.60 11.78
CA ASP A 63 22.57 -11.74 11.83
C ASP A 63 22.51 -12.44 13.19
N LEU A 64 22.31 -11.70 14.29
CA LEU A 64 22.05 -12.31 15.60
C LEU A 64 20.80 -13.21 15.59
N HIS A 65 19.70 -12.76 14.99
CA HIS A 65 18.52 -13.60 14.83
C HIS A 65 18.78 -14.82 13.96
N ARG A 66 19.57 -14.68 12.89
CA ARG A 66 19.97 -15.80 12.03
C ARG A 66 20.76 -16.84 12.82
N ASP A 67 21.75 -16.40 13.57
CA ASP A 67 22.67 -17.29 14.25
C ASP A 67 21.93 -18.04 15.38
N ILE A 68 21.06 -17.36 16.16
CA ILE A 68 20.18 -18.01 17.13
C ILE A 68 19.25 -19.03 16.46
N TYR A 69 18.64 -18.67 15.33
CA TYR A 69 17.74 -19.56 14.60
C TYR A 69 18.45 -20.81 14.07
N LEU A 70 19.71 -20.71 13.65
CA LEU A 70 20.50 -21.84 13.16
C LEU A 70 20.97 -22.75 14.30
N LEU A 71 21.25 -22.20 15.48
CA LEU A 71 21.67 -22.97 16.66
C LEU A 71 20.50 -23.66 17.36
N SER A 72 19.37 -22.96 17.50
CA SER A 72 18.18 -23.45 18.23
C SER A 72 16.87 -23.12 17.47
N PRO A 73 16.55 -23.83 16.37
CA PRO A 73 15.34 -23.55 15.58
C PRO A 73 14.03 -23.64 16.39
N GLY A 74 13.99 -24.48 17.43
CA GLY A 74 12.84 -24.67 18.31
C GLY A 74 12.66 -23.59 19.39
N GLU A 75 13.69 -22.77 19.64
CA GLU A 75 13.67 -21.70 20.64
C GLU A 75 13.51 -20.30 20.01
N ASP A 76 13.43 -20.20 18.68
CA ASP A 76 13.22 -18.91 18.01
C ASP A 76 11.81 -18.37 18.29
N THR A 77 11.73 -17.56 19.34
CA THR A 77 10.53 -16.80 19.74
C THR A 77 10.03 -15.86 18.64
N HIS A 78 10.80 -15.65 17.56
CA HIS A 78 10.47 -14.80 16.42
C HIS A 78 9.95 -15.55 15.20
N LYS A 79 9.93 -16.90 15.22
CA LYS A 79 9.42 -17.78 14.16
C LYS A 79 9.94 -17.45 12.75
N GLY A 80 11.18 -16.95 12.65
CA GLY A 80 11.78 -16.55 11.36
C GLY A 80 11.23 -15.27 10.72
N PHE A 81 10.24 -14.58 11.32
CA PHE A 81 9.60 -13.41 10.73
C PHE A 81 10.49 -12.17 10.61
N TRP A 82 11.63 -12.13 11.31
CA TRP A 82 12.64 -11.08 11.20
C TRP A 82 13.25 -10.95 9.79
N ARG A 83 13.04 -11.96 8.94
CA ARG A 83 13.39 -11.97 7.51
C ARG A 83 12.47 -11.14 6.62
N ASN A 84 11.29 -10.77 7.12
CA ASN A 84 10.27 -10.08 6.34
C ASN A 84 10.56 -8.58 6.25
N CYS A 85 10.24 -8.00 5.10
CA CYS A 85 10.18 -6.56 4.96
C CYS A 85 9.04 -5.98 5.81
N SER A 86 9.29 -4.86 6.50
CA SER A 86 8.27 -4.18 7.31
C SER A 86 7.23 -3.39 6.51
N TYR A 87 7.40 -3.31 5.18
CA TYR A 87 6.59 -2.47 4.29
C TYR A 87 5.84 -3.24 3.21
N CYS A 88 6.23 -4.49 2.94
CA CYS A 88 5.58 -5.32 1.93
C CYS A 88 5.76 -6.83 2.22
N PRO A 89 5.03 -7.73 1.53
CA PRO A 89 4.98 -9.15 1.86
C PRO A 89 6.20 -9.98 1.40
N THR A 90 7.33 -9.35 1.09
CA THR A 90 8.54 -10.06 0.65
C THR A 90 9.41 -10.46 1.85
N SER A 91 10.03 -11.63 1.77
CA SER A 91 10.99 -12.16 2.74
C SER A 91 12.33 -12.49 2.09
N TYR A 92 13.40 -12.50 2.89
CA TYR A 92 14.77 -12.67 2.40
C TYR A 92 15.58 -13.61 3.30
N VAL A 93 16.63 -14.22 2.73
CA VAL A 93 17.48 -15.15 3.48
C VAL A 93 18.57 -14.39 4.23
N THR A 94 19.12 -13.33 3.62
CA THR A 94 20.24 -12.57 4.16
C THR A 94 19.87 -11.11 4.49
N SER A 95 20.61 -10.52 5.43
CA SER A 95 20.50 -9.11 5.82
C SER A 95 20.78 -8.18 4.63
N LYS A 96 21.80 -8.53 3.83
CA LYS A 96 22.19 -7.78 2.63
C LYS A 96 21.07 -7.67 1.61
N GLU A 97 20.38 -8.77 1.29
CA GLU A 97 19.28 -8.78 0.33
C GLU A 97 18.09 -7.93 0.81
N LEU A 98 17.70 -8.09 2.09
CA LEU A 98 16.62 -7.31 2.68
C LEU A 98 16.95 -5.81 2.69
N LEU A 99 18.19 -5.44 3.04
CA LEU A 99 18.64 -4.05 3.02
C LEU A 99 18.62 -3.46 1.61
N VAL A 100 19.11 -4.20 0.60
CA VAL A 100 19.06 -3.76 -0.80
C VAL A 100 17.61 -3.54 -1.23
N HIS A 101 16.71 -4.47 -0.90
CA HIS A 101 15.29 -4.30 -1.17
C HIS A 101 14.71 -3.05 -0.51
N ILE A 102 14.91 -2.87 0.81
CA ILE A 102 14.37 -1.72 1.55
C ILE A 102 14.89 -0.40 0.97
N LYS A 103 16.18 -0.32 0.66
CA LYS A 103 16.80 0.86 0.06
C LYS A 103 16.23 1.16 -1.33
N LYS A 104 16.06 0.14 -2.16
CA LYS A 104 15.58 0.32 -3.53
C LYS A 104 14.09 0.66 -3.59
N GLU A 105 13.27 -0.07 -2.84
CA GLU A 105 11.81 -0.01 -2.99
C GLU A 105 11.14 0.97 -2.00
N HIS A 106 11.73 1.24 -0.83
CA HIS A 106 11.06 1.96 0.26
C HIS A 106 11.77 3.20 0.79
N ALA A 107 13.08 3.37 0.56
CA ALA A 107 13.82 4.51 1.13
C ALA A 107 13.44 5.87 0.54
N GLN A 108 12.84 5.89 -0.66
CA GLN A 108 12.28 7.11 -1.28
C GLN A 108 10.83 7.41 -0.85
N CYS A 109 10.23 6.55 -0.02
CA CYS A 109 8.93 6.80 0.57
C CYS A 109 9.10 7.72 1.79
N LEU A 110 9.15 9.04 1.59
CA LEU A 110 9.52 9.97 2.66
C LEU A 110 8.36 10.35 3.59
N LEU A 111 7.19 9.74 3.44
CA LEU A 111 5.99 10.06 4.21
C LEU A 111 5.49 8.82 4.93
N GLN A 112 5.44 8.87 6.25
CA GLN A 112 5.10 7.77 7.15
C GLN A 112 3.76 8.04 7.83
N CYS A 113 2.88 7.05 7.89
CA CYS A 113 1.68 7.12 8.72
C CYS A 113 2.08 7.21 10.20
N GLY A 114 1.44 8.09 10.97
CA GLY A 114 1.71 8.26 12.40
C GLY A 114 1.25 7.11 13.31
N TYR A 115 0.52 6.12 12.78
CA TYR A 115 -0.13 5.06 13.58
C TYR A 115 0.36 3.64 13.27
N CYS A 116 1.03 3.43 12.14
CA CYS A 116 1.48 2.11 11.72
C CYS A 116 2.69 2.19 10.80
N PHE A 117 3.19 1.04 10.34
CA PHE A 117 4.38 0.96 9.49
C PHE A 117 4.15 1.41 8.04
N TYR A 118 2.94 1.85 7.66
CA TYR A 118 2.67 2.33 6.31
C TYR A 118 3.45 3.58 5.95
N ARG A 119 4.10 3.53 4.79
CA ARG A 119 4.95 4.60 4.28
C ARG A 119 4.80 4.69 2.78
N ALA A 120 4.77 5.90 2.24
CA ALA A 120 4.59 6.15 0.82
C ALA A 120 5.39 7.36 0.33
N LYS A 121 5.51 7.49 -0.99
CA LYS A 121 6.12 8.64 -1.68
C LYS A 121 5.19 9.85 -1.74
N SER A 122 3.87 9.65 -1.71
CA SER A 122 2.86 10.70 -1.82
C SER A 122 2.00 10.80 -0.58
N ILE A 123 1.73 12.03 -0.12
CA ILE A 123 0.85 12.27 1.04
C ILE A 123 -0.57 11.81 0.75
N ALA A 124 -1.00 11.84 -0.51
CA ALA A 124 -2.30 11.35 -0.90
C ALA A 124 -2.45 9.84 -0.65
N ASN A 125 -1.36 9.06 -0.78
CA ASN A 125 -1.35 7.63 -0.44
C ASN A 125 -1.47 7.44 1.07
N VAL A 126 -0.71 8.21 1.87
CA VAL A 126 -0.80 8.16 3.33
C VAL A 126 -2.18 8.56 3.82
N HIS A 127 -2.79 9.58 3.22
CA HIS A 127 -4.16 10.00 3.52
C HIS A 127 -5.18 8.93 3.13
N PHE A 128 -5.08 8.36 1.93
CA PHE A 128 -5.97 7.27 1.53
C PHE A 128 -5.84 6.06 2.47
N HIS A 129 -4.62 5.63 2.78
CA HIS A 129 -4.36 4.61 3.82
C HIS A 129 -5.05 4.98 5.14
N HIS A 130 -4.84 6.19 5.65
CA HIS A 130 -5.45 6.64 6.88
C HIS A 130 -7.00 6.56 6.84
N THR A 131 -7.63 7.01 5.77
CA THR A 131 -9.11 6.93 5.63
C THR A 131 -9.65 5.50 5.57
N ASN A 132 -8.83 4.50 5.22
CA ASN A 132 -9.25 3.09 5.15
C ASN A 132 -8.89 2.32 6.44
N ASP A 133 -7.73 2.61 7.03
CA ASP A 133 -7.13 1.83 8.12
C ASP A 133 -7.23 2.51 9.50
N HIS A 134 -7.39 3.84 9.53
CA HIS A 134 -7.33 4.69 10.72
C HIS A 134 -8.41 5.79 10.69
N HIS A 135 -9.61 5.44 10.22
CA HIS A 135 -10.71 6.39 10.01
C HIS A 135 -11.29 6.98 11.31
N LYS A 136 -10.89 6.47 12.47
CA LYS A 136 -11.36 6.95 13.78
C LYS A 136 -10.41 7.97 14.39
N GLU A 137 -9.19 8.02 13.87
CA GLU A 137 -8.11 8.88 14.35
C GLU A 137 -8.04 10.16 13.53
N ILE A 138 -7.38 11.19 14.08
CA ILE A 138 -7.06 12.40 13.32
C ILE A 138 -5.93 12.07 12.33
N PHE A 139 -6.00 12.60 11.11
CA PHE A 139 -4.94 12.42 10.11
C PHE A 139 -3.58 12.84 10.66
N CYS A 140 -2.63 11.90 10.67
CA CYS A 140 -1.27 12.10 11.15
C CYS A 140 -0.27 11.47 10.17
N ALA A 141 0.61 12.32 9.63
CA ALA A 141 1.71 11.91 8.77
C ALA A 141 3.02 12.50 9.28
N LEU A 142 4.09 11.71 9.18
CA LEU A 142 5.43 12.06 9.63
C LEU A 142 6.36 12.18 8.42
N GLN A 143 7.18 13.23 8.38
CA GLN A 143 8.26 13.34 7.41
C GLN A 143 9.40 12.37 7.77
N CYS A 144 9.92 11.63 6.81
CA CYS A 144 11.10 10.78 7.03
C CYS A 144 12.36 11.51 6.59
N GLU A 145 13.49 11.14 7.19
CA GLU A 145 14.82 11.59 6.78
C GLU A 145 15.07 11.23 5.32
N GLN A 146 15.38 12.24 4.51
CA GLN A 146 15.82 12.04 3.15
C GLN A 146 17.26 11.57 3.15
N ARG A 147 17.54 10.46 2.47
CA ARG A 147 18.90 9.97 2.30
C ARG A 147 19.36 10.17 0.88
N GLU A 148 20.60 10.63 0.73
CA GLU A 148 21.32 10.51 -0.53
C GLU A 148 21.50 9.02 -0.81
N LEU A 149 20.64 8.52 -1.67
CA LEU A 149 20.83 7.21 -2.25
C LEU A 149 21.54 7.49 -3.58
N ASN A 150 22.73 6.91 -3.76
CA ASN A 150 23.40 6.84 -5.06
C ASN A 150 22.62 5.87 -5.98
N LEU A 151 21.34 6.18 -6.22
CA LEU A 151 20.50 5.44 -7.13
C LEU A 151 20.68 6.03 -8.53
N PRO A 152 20.76 5.17 -9.57
CA PRO A 152 20.66 5.67 -10.92
C PRO A 152 19.33 6.42 -11.10
N PRO A 153 19.28 7.46 -11.96
CA PRO A 153 18.05 8.14 -12.28
C PRO A 153 16.99 7.14 -12.70
N VAL A 154 15.83 7.16 -12.03
CA VAL A 154 14.71 6.28 -12.39
C VAL A 154 14.17 6.76 -13.74
N LYS A 155 14.49 6.04 -14.82
CA LYS A 155 13.85 6.27 -16.11
C LYS A 155 12.39 5.83 -16.00
N GLU A 156 11.47 6.78 -16.10
CA GLU A 156 10.05 6.45 -16.17
C GLU A 156 9.80 5.60 -17.41
N LYS A 157 9.23 4.42 -17.20
CA LYS A 157 8.83 3.54 -18.29
C LYS A 157 7.68 4.17 -19.07
N PRO A 158 7.64 4.05 -20.41
CA PRO A 158 6.50 4.53 -21.17
C PRO A 158 5.25 3.74 -20.74
N PHE A 159 4.13 4.44 -20.55
CA PHE A 159 2.90 3.80 -20.08
C PHE A 159 2.40 2.66 -20.98
N THR A 160 2.78 2.66 -22.25
CA THR A 160 2.49 1.60 -23.24
C THR A 160 3.11 0.25 -22.89
N GLU A 161 4.06 0.21 -21.95
CA GLU A 161 4.58 -1.06 -21.39
C GLU A 161 3.52 -1.79 -20.56
N PHE A 162 2.58 -1.05 -19.95
CA PHE A 162 1.58 -1.61 -19.02
C PHE A 162 0.14 -1.47 -19.53
N VAL A 163 -0.11 -0.50 -20.39
CA VAL A 163 -1.43 -0.15 -20.89
C VAL A 163 -1.53 -0.60 -22.35
N THR A 164 -2.17 -1.75 -22.56
CA THR A 164 -2.32 -2.35 -23.89
C THR A 164 -3.55 -1.79 -24.62
N PRO A 165 -3.46 -1.43 -25.91
CA PRO A 165 -4.64 -1.05 -26.70
C PRO A 165 -5.59 -2.24 -26.91
N LEU A 166 -6.87 -1.94 -27.11
CA LEU A 166 -7.90 -2.87 -27.53
C LEU A 166 -7.95 -2.90 -29.07
N ARG A 167 -8.10 -4.09 -29.64
CA ARG A 167 -8.18 -4.28 -31.09
C ARG A 167 -9.33 -5.20 -31.44
N CYS A 168 -9.97 -4.98 -32.58
CA CYS A 168 -10.88 -5.97 -33.11
C CYS A 168 -10.08 -7.10 -33.79
N THR A 169 -10.47 -8.36 -33.58
CA THR A 169 -9.83 -9.54 -34.20
C THR A 169 -10.62 -10.09 -35.39
N ARG A 170 -11.61 -9.34 -35.89
CA ARG A 170 -12.43 -9.75 -37.01
C ARG A 170 -11.69 -9.52 -38.32
N ASP A 171 -11.77 -10.48 -39.22
CA ASP A 171 -11.19 -10.37 -40.56
C ASP A 171 -11.73 -9.13 -41.28
N GLY A 172 -10.81 -8.33 -41.83
CA GLY A 172 -11.12 -7.07 -42.50
C GLY A 172 -11.43 -5.89 -41.56
N CYS A 173 -11.40 -6.07 -40.23
CA CYS A 173 -11.63 -4.99 -39.27
C CYS A 173 -10.32 -4.43 -38.70
N ASN A 174 -10.17 -3.11 -38.78
CA ASN A 174 -8.95 -2.39 -38.37
C ASN A 174 -9.15 -1.54 -37.11
N LEU A 175 -10.20 -1.80 -36.30
CA LEU A 175 -10.38 -1.02 -35.08
C LEU A 175 -9.20 -1.25 -34.13
N PHE A 176 -8.58 -0.14 -33.75
CA PHE A 176 -7.54 -0.03 -32.73
C PHE A 176 -7.85 1.17 -31.84
N THR A 177 -8.00 0.96 -30.53
CA THR A 177 -8.38 2.03 -29.59
C THR A 177 -7.87 1.75 -28.18
N TYR A 178 -7.58 2.78 -27.40
CA TYR A 178 -7.36 2.63 -25.95
C TYR A 178 -8.64 2.74 -25.13
N MET A 179 -9.74 3.10 -25.76
CA MET A 179 -10.96 3.55 -25.10
C MET A 179 -11.97 2.41 -25.04
N LEU A 180 -12.50 2.18 -23.84
CA LEU A 180 -13.31 1.00 -23.57
C LEU A 180 -14.70 1.13 -24.22
N ASP A 181 -15.27 2.33 -24.15
CA ASP A 181 -16.54 2.73 -24.77
C ASP A 181 -16.50 2.64 -26.29
N THR A 182 -15.47 3.17 -26.96
CA THR A 182 -15.30 3.04 -28.41
C THR A 182 -15.22 1.57 -28.81
N TYR A 183 -14.45 0.77 -28.09
CA TYR A 183 -14.31 -0.66 -28.35
C TYR A 183 -15.64 -1.40 -28.21
N CYS A 184 -16.37 -1.16 -27.12
CA CYS A 184 -17.66 -1.80 -26.87
C CYS A 184 -18.69 -1.40 -27.94
N THR A 185 -18.80 -0.11 -28.23
CA THR A 185 -19.76 0.43 -29.19
C THR A 185 -19.51 -0.17 -30.58
N HIS A 186 -18.25 -0.23 -31.00
CA HIS A 186 -17.85 -0.86 -32.26
C HIS A 186 -18.22 -2.34 -32.33
N LEU A 187 -17.93 -3.13 -31.29
CA LEU A 187 -18.25 -4.55 -31.29
C LEU A 187 -19.75 -4.78 -31.47
N ILE A 188 -20.59 -3.99 -30.77
CA ILE A 188 -22.05 -4.09 -30.88
C ILE A 188 -22.53 -3.62 -32.26
N SER A 189 -22.12 -2.45 -32.71
CA SER A 189 -22.69 -1.81 -33.91
C SER A 189 -22.23 -2.44 -35.23
N VAL A 190 -21.00 -3.00 -35.26
CA VAL A 190 -20.41 -3.56 -36.49
C VAL A 190 -20.48 -5.09 -36.50
N HIS A 191 -20.34 -5.75 -35.35
CA HIS A 191 -20.21 -7.21 -35.27
C HIS A 191 -21.33 -7.91 -34.47
N GLY A 192 -22.27 -7.16 -33.90
CA GLY A 192 -23.39 -7.69 -33.13
C GLY A 192 -22.96 -8.43 -31.86
N ASN A 193 -23.55 -9.60 -31.59
CA ASN A 193 -23.40 -10.31 -30.32
C ASN A 193 -22.24 -11.31 -30.25
N ASN A 194 -21.45 -11.46 -31.32
CA ASN A 194 -20.36 -12.42 -31.31
C ASN A 194 -19.06 -11.74 -30.84
N LEU A 195 -18.95 -11.65 -29.51
CA LEU A 195 -17.93 -10.88 -28.80
C LEU A 195 -16.75 -11.78 -28.43
N THR A 196 -15.59 -11.50 -29.00
CA THR A 196 -14.37 -12.29 -28.79
C THR A 196 -13.31 -11.44 -28.11
N CYS A 197 -12.60 -12.01 -27.14
CA CYS A 197 -11.47 -11.36 -26.50
C CYS A 197 -10.27 -11.31 -27.44
N HIS A 198 -9.73 -10.11 -27.70
CA HIS A 198 -8.54 -9.94 -28.53
C HIS A 198 -7.28 -10.61 -27.95
N PHE A 199 -7.19 -10.69 -26.62
CA PHE A 199 -5.98 -11.17 -25.95
C PHE A 199 -5.86 -12.69 -25.91
N CYS A 200 -6.98 -13.42 -25.95
CA CYS A 200 -6.98 -14.88 -25.82
C CYS A 200 -7.99 -15.62 -26.71
N GLY A 201 -8.78 -14.91 -27.52
CA GLY A 201 -9.78 -15.53 -28.39
C GLY A 201 -11.03 -16.07 -27.69
N MET A 202 -11.16 -15.87 -26.38
CA MET A 202 -12.33 -16.38 -25.64
C MET A 202 -13.61 -15.64 -26.03
N GLN A 203 -14.65 -16.41 -26.38
CA GLN A 203 -15.98 -15.87 -26.71
C GLN A 203 -16.80 -15.56 -25.47
N ARG A 204 -17.62 -14.52 -25.58
CA ARG A 204 -18.53 -14.03 -24.55
C ARG A 204 -19.86 -13.64 -25.20
N ASN A 205 -20.94 -13.80 -24.44
CA ASN A 205 -22.29 -13.55 -24.93
C ASN A 205 -22.80 -12.14 -24.65
N THR A 206 -22.10 -11.38 -23.79
CA THR A 206 -22.44 -10.00 -23.43
C THR A 206 -21.19 -9.15 -23.28
N ILE A 207 -21.29 -7.85 -23.58
CA ILE A 207 -20.19 -6.89 -23.42
C ILE A 207 -19.71 -6.86 -21.97
N SER A 208 -20.63 -6.84 -21.01
CA SER A 208 -20.29 -6.85 -19.58
C SER A 208 -19.45 -8.08 -19.20
N SER A 209 -19.79 -9.27 -19.71
CA SER A 209 -19.00 -10.48 -19.48
C SER A 209 -17.63 -10.45 -20.18
N LEU A 210 -17.53 -9.83 -21.36
CA LEU A 210 -16.26 -9.60 -22.05
C LEU A 210 -15.35 -8.64 -21.29
N LEU A 211 -15.88 -7.51 -20.85
CA LEU A 211 -15.12 -6.53 -20.07
C LEU A 211 -14.66 -7.10 -18.73
N LYS A 212 -15.55 -7.83 -18.04
CA LYS A 212 -15.19 -8.54 -16.81
C LYS A 212 -14.04 -9.52 -17.06
N HIS A 213 -14.13 -10.30 -18.14
CA HIS A 213 -13.07 -11.22 -18.53
C HIS A 213 -11.74 -10.49 -18.86
N CYS A 214 -11.77 -9.43 -19.66
CA CYS A 214 -10.58 -8.62 -19.97
C CYS A 214 -9.93 -8.07 -18.70
N ASN A 215 -10.74 -7.62 -17.74
CA ASN A 215 -10.26 -7.12 -16.47
C ASN A 215 -9.62 -8.23 -15.62
N GLU A 216 -10.31 -9.36 -15.43
CA GLU A 216 -9.86 -10.45 -14.55
C GLU A 216 -8.71 -11.27 -15.12
N ALA A 217 -8.71 -11.52 -16.44
CA ALA A 217 -7.72 -12.38 -17.09
C ALA A 217 -6.52 -11.61 -17.66
N HIS A 218 -6.71 -10.33 -18.01
CA HIS A 218 -5.68 -9.55 -18.71
C HIS A 218 -5.38 -8.21 -18.03
N GLY A 219 -6.10 -7.85 -16.97
CA GLY A 219 -5.91 -6.58 -16.26
C GLY A 219 -6.26 -5.35 -17.09
N VAL A 220 -7.15 -5.52 -18.08
CA VAL A 220 -7.64 -4.42 -18.91
C VAL A 220 -9.03 -3.99 -18.42
N GLY A 221 -9.07 -2.89 -17.67
CA GLY A 221 -10.29 -2.31 -17.12
C GLY A 221 -10.46 -0.83 -17.48
N LEU A 222 -11.54 -0.22 -16.99
CA LEU A 222 -11.83 1.21 -17.18
C LEU A 222 -10.72 2.11 -16.60
N TYR A 223 -10.18 1.72 -15.44
CA TYR A 223 -9.00 2.28 -14.82
C TYR A 223 -7.85 1.29 -14.95
N GLN A 224 -6.66 1.78 -15.30
CA GLN A 224 -5.47 0.94 -15.42
C GLN A 224 -4.23 1.58 -14.80
N CYS A 225 -3.44 0.76 -14.11
CA CYS A 225 -2.22 1.20 -13.45
C CYS A 225 -1.15 1.59 -14.48
N LEU A 226 -0.35 2.61 -14.14
CA LEU A 226 0.80 3.05 -14.94
C LEU A 226 2.10 2.32 -14.58
N TYR A 227 2.06 1.41 -13.60
CA TYR A 227 3.25 0.76 -13.03
C TYR A 227 3.21 -0.77 -13.15
N CYS A 228 2.07 -1.34 -13.51
CA CYS A 228 1.89 -2.76 -13.80
C CYS A 228 0.62 -2.99 -14.62
N VAL A 229 0.37 -4.24 -15.03
CA VAL A 229 -0.78 -4.64 -15.86
C VAL A 229 -2.12 -4.67 -15.11
N PHE A 230 -2.22 -4.15 -13.88
CA PHE A 230 -3.47 -4.19 -13.12
C PHE A 230 -4.52 -3.21 -13.66
N GLY A 231 -5.75 -3.71 -13.82
CA GLY A 231 -6.92 -2.93 -14.22
C GLY A 231 -8.10 -3.15 -13.27
N THR A 232 -9.07 -2.24 -13.34
CA THR A 232 -10.35 -2.35 -12.64
C THR A 232 -11.42 -1.49 -13.30
N SER A 233 -12.69 -1.72 -12.98
CA SER A 233 -13.82 -0.87 -13.36
C SER A 233 -14.05 0.32 -12.43
N THR A 234 -13.41 0.40 -11.25
CA THR A 234 -13.73 1.43 -10.24
C THR A 234 -12.52 2.25 -9.81
N GLU A 235 -12.76 3.54 -9.54
CA GLU A 235 -11.73 4.47 -9.05
C GLU A 235 -11.16 4.03 -7.69
N HIS A 236 -12.03 3.57 -6.79
CA HIS A 236 -11.63 3.15 -5.45
C HIS A 236 -10.68 1.94 -5.48
N GLU A 237 -10.94 0.93 -6.32
CA GLU A 237 -10.07 -0.25 -6.43
C GLU A 237 -8.69 0.09 -7.01
N ILE A 238 -8.61 0.98 -8.01
CA ILE A 238 -7.31 1.40 -8.55
C ILE A 238 -6.55 2.24 -7.52
N ARG A 239 -7.26 3.06 -6.73
CA ARG A 239 -6.66 3.84 -5.65
C ARG A 239 -6.08 2.94 -4.56
N LEU A 240 -6.82 1.90 -4.17
CA LEU A 240 -6.39 0.88 -3.21
C LEU A 240 -5.18 0.09 -3.73
N HIS A 241 -5.21 -0.31 -5.00
CA HIS A 241 -4.07 -0.94 -5.66
C HIS A 241 -2.80 -0.06 -5.60
N LEU A 242 -2.90 1.20 -6.03
CA LEU A 242 -1.77 2.14 -6.01
C LEU A 242 -1.23 2.37 -4.58
N CYS A 243 -2.12 2.41 -3.60
CA CYS A 243 -1.78 2.61 -2.19
C CYS A 243 -0.90 1.48 -1.62
N TYR A 244 -1.25 0.22 -1.86
CA TYR A 244 -0.56 -0.93 -1.22
C TYR A 244 0.39 -1.70 -2.13
N LYS A 245 0.26 -1.59 -3.46
CA LYS A 245 1.17 -2.25 -4.43
C LYS A 245 2.23 -1.32 -4.98
N HIS A 246 1.97 -0.01 -5.00
CA HIS A 246 2.90 1.00 -5.50
C HIS A 246 3.07 2.20 -4.53
N PRO A 247 3.32 1.97 -3.22
CA PRO A 247 3.45 3.07 -2.25
C PRO A 247 4.62 4.01 -2.59
N SER A 248 5.65 3.50 -3.27
CA SER A 248 6.84 4.24 -3.72
C SER A 248 6.64 5.04 -5.00
N CYS A 249 5.45 4.98 -5.60
CA CYS A 249 5.11 5.72 -6.80
C CYS A 249 4.11 6.84 -6.51
N ILE A 250 4.06 7.84 -7.39
CA ILE A 250 2.99 8.84 -7.34
C ILE A 250 1.70 8.14 -7.78
N PRO A 251 0.57 8.26 -7.07
CA PRO A 251 -0.64 7.55 -7.45
C PRO A 251 -1.24 8.14 -8.74
N LYS A 252 -0.95 7.49 -9.86
CA LYS A 252 -1.41 7.84 -11.21
C LYS A 252 -2.02 6.62 -11.89
N ALA A 253 -3.08 6.84 -12.65
CA ALA A 253 -3.75 5.81 -13.45
C ALA A 253 -4.26 6.39 -14.79
N ILE A 254 -4.53 5.50 -15.74
CA ILE A 254 -5.27 5.83 -16.96
C ILE A 254 -6.76 5.58 -16.74
N HIS A 255 -7.59 6.47 -17.27
CA HIS A 255 -9.04 6.27 -17.40
C HIS A 255 -9.43 6.18 -18.88
N ARG A 256 -10.00 5.05 -19.27
CA ARG A 256 -10.30 4.67 -20.66
C ARG A 256 -11.70 5.11 -21.11
N THR A 257 -12.02 6.39 -20.98
CA THR A 257 -13.29 7.01 -21.46
C THR A 257 -13.05 8.14 -22.45
N ASP A 258 -13.79 8.17 -23.55
CA ASP A 258 -13.62 9.25 -24.53
C ASP A 258 -14.01 10.59 -23.89
N SER A 259 -13.03 11.50 -23.83
CA SER A 259 -13.26 12.87 -23.39
C SER A 259 -13.79 13.75 -24.53
N ASN A 260 -13.73 13.28 -25.79
CA ASN A 260 -14.17 14.02 -26.96
C ASN A 260 -14.77 13.08 -28.04
N PRO A 261 -16.10 12.90 -28.12
CA PRO A 261 -16.75 11.93 -29.00
C PRO A 261 -16.70 12.29 -30.51
N LYS A 262 -15.97 13.33 -30.92
CA LYS A 262 -15.95 13.85 -32.31
C LYS A 262 -14.74 13.44 -33.15
N SER A 263 -13.84 12.61 -32.64
CA SER A 263 -12.64 12.18 -33.36
C SER A 263 -12.84 10.79 -34.00
N SER A 264 -13.24 10.76 -35.26
CA SER A 264 -13.24 9.54 -36.07
C SER A 264 -11.81 9.15 -36.45
N ALA A 265 -11.49 7.86 -36.30
CA ALA A 265 -10.37 7.15 -36.91
C ALA A 265 -8.97 7.80 -36.75
N GLY A 266 -8.39 7.66 -35.56
CA GLY A 266 -6.97 7.90 -35.29
C GLY A 266 -6.57 7.20 -34.00
N THR A 267 -5.30 6.84 -33.83
CA THR A 267 -4.75 6.30 -32.58
C THR A 267 -5.03 7.28 -31.44
N ASN A 268 -6.09 7.06 -30.66
CA ASN A 268 -6.61 7.99 -29.65
C ASN A 268 -5.82 7.97 -28.33
N ARG A 269 -4.51 7.86 -28.45
CA ARG A 269 -3.59 7.80 -27.30
C ARG A 269 -3.64 9.10 -26.49
N GLU A 270 -3.83 10.22 -27.18
CA GLU A 270 -3.94 11.56 -26.62
C GLU A 270 -5.27 11.76 -25.88
N SER A 271 -6.30 10.97 -26.20
CA SER A 271 -7.61 11.00 -25.53
C SER A 271 -7.61 10.30 -24.17
N LEU A 272 -6.54 9.55 -23.83
CA LEU A 272 -6.41 8.89 -22.54
C LEU A 272 -6.29 9.93 -21.42
N LYS A 273 -7.31 9.97 -20.56
CA LYS A 273 -7.29 10.82 -19.37
C LYS A 273 -6.35 10.21 -18.34
N ARG A 274 -5.25 10.91 -18.05
CA ARG A 274 -4.37 10.59 -16.91
C ARG A 274 -5.00 11.13 -15.63
N ILE A 275 -5.41 10.23 -14.76
CA ILE A 275 -5.88 10.59 -13.42
C ILE A 275 -4.68 10.61 -12.50
N VAL A 276 -4.55 11.72 -11.76
CA VAL A 276 -3.63 11.79 -10.66
C VAL A 276 -4.39 12.08 -9.37
N PHE A 277 -4.17 11.23 -8.38
CA PHE A 277 -4.90 11.27 -7.12
C PHE A 277 -4.25 12.23 -6.11
N TYR A 278 -3.95 13.49 -6.51
CA TYR A 278 -3.26 14.48 -5.65
C TYR A 278 -4.05 15.75 -5.33
N LYS A 279 -5.34 15.85 -5.68
CA LYS A 279 -6.08 17.13 -5.79
C LYS A 279 -6.07 18.07 -4.55
N ASP A 280 -5.60 17.63 -3.39
CA ASP A 280 -5.46 18.45 -2.18
C ASP A 280 -4.11 18.26 -1.44
N GLN A 281 -3.04 17.87 -2.16
CA GLN A 281 -1.73 17.60 -1.56
C GLN A 281 -1.21 18.77 -0.71
N ASP A 282 -1.33 20.02 -1.16
CA ASP A 282 -0.85 21.18 -0.41
C ASP A 282 -1.60 21.40 0.92
N LYS A 283 -2.89 21.09 0.96
CA LYS A 283 -3.68 21.15 2.20
C LYS A 283 -3.25 20.04 3.15
N LEU A 284 -3.06 18.82 2.62
CA LEU A 284 -2.63 17.67 3.42
C LEU A 284 -1.22 17.85 3.99
N LEU A 285 -0.33 18.50 3.25
CA LEU A 285 1.04 18.79 3.70
C LEU A 285 1.09 19.72 4.92
N LYS A 286 0.05 20.52 5.19
CA LYS A 286 -0.05 21.33 6.42
C LYS A 286 -0.15 20.48 7.68
N HIS A 287 -0.61 19.24 7.56
CA HIS A 287 -0.73 18.28 8.67
C HIS A 287 0.49 17.34 8.75
N LEU A 288 1.53 17.58 7.95
CA LEU A 288 2.76 16.81 8.00
C LEU A 288 3.60 17.27 9.20
N ILE A 289 3.95 16.33 10.08
CA ILE A 289 4.85 16.59 11.20
C ILE A 289 6.29 16.54 10.67
N PRO A 290 7.04 17.67 10.69
CA PRO A 290 8.41 17.73 10.17
C PRO A 290 9.38 16.92 11.06
N LEU A 291 10.63 16.78 10.63
CA LEU A 291 11.68 16.22 11.48
C LEU A 291 11.93 17.15 12.69
N PRO A 292 12.25 16.60 13.87
CA PRO A 292 12.73 17.42 14.99
C PRO A 292 13.98 18.20 14.54
N SER A 293 14.10 19.47 14.93
CA SER A 293 15.34 20.24 14.82
C SER A 293 16.40 19.61 15.73
N GLU A 294 17.66 19.55 15.28
CA GLU A 294 18.78 18.89 16.00
C GLU A 294 19.14 19.60 17.33
N GLU A 295 18.57 20.76 17.61
CA GLU A 295 18.77 21.51 18.86
C GLU A 295 17.81 21.02 19.95
N THR A 296 18.15 19.95 20.67
CA THR A 296 17.83 19.68 22.09
C THR A 296 18.14 18.22 22.48
N GLU A 297 19.39 17.78 22.34
CA GLU A 297 19.91 16.63 23.09
C GLU A 297 21.32 16.92 23.64
N GLU A 298 21.53 18.10 24.25
CA GLU A 298 22.67 18.34 25.16
C GLU A 298 22.17 19.08 26.40
N GLY A 299 22.35 18.46 27.58
CA GLY A 299 22.24 19.13 28.88
C GLY A 299 21.19 18.55 29.84
N ALA A 300 21.45 17.36 30.38
CA ALA A 300 21.08 17.03 31.77
C ALA A 300 21.86 15.81 32.26
N SER A 301 23.14 16.02 32.56
CA SER A 301 23.94 15.12 33.39
C SER A 301 23.65 15.38 34.87
N VAL A 302 23.18 14.33 35.56
CA VAL A 302 23.42 13.92 36.95
C VAL A 302 23.71 15.01 37.98
N GLU A 303 22.77 15.23 38.90
CA GLU A 303 23.10 15.40 40.33
C GLU A 303 22.14 14.57 41.19
N THR A 304 22.74 13.66 41.96
CA THR A 304 22.12 12.89 43.04
C THR A 304 21.93 13.76 44.27
N HIS A 305 20.72 13.85 44.82
CA HIS A 305 20.43 13.69 46.26
C HIS A 305 18.91 13.56 46.50
N LYS A 306 18.55 12.72 47.47
CA LYS A 306 17.21 12.19 47.84
C LYS A 306 16.68 12.98 49.08
N PRO A 307 15.47 12.71 49.62
CA PRO A 307 14.12 13.11 49.19
C PRO A 307 13.34 13.95 50.25
N SER A 308 12.29 14.67 49.86
CA SER A 308 11.13 14.91 50.76
C SER A 308 9.85 15.32 50.02
N SER A 309 8.86 14.42 50.09
CA SER A 309 7.41 14.64 50.28
C SER A 309 6.59 15.62 49.41
N SER A 310 5.77 14.99 48.55
CA SER A 310 4.30 15.17 48.43
C SER A 310 3.72 16.29 47.53
N PRO A 311 2.53 16.06 46.93
CA PRO A 311 2.34 16.20 45.48
C PRO A 311 1.30 17.25 45.06
N GLY A 312 1.47 17.83 43.87
CA GLY A 312 0.51 18.73 43.22
C GLY A 312 0.34 18.42 41.73
N SER A 313 -0.76 17.74 41.42
CA SER A 313 -1.58 17.78 40.19
C SER A 313 -0.91 18.05 38.82
N GLU A 314 -0.72 16.99 38.03
CA GLU A 314 -0.85 17.04 36.58
C GLU A 314 -1.92 16.04 36.11
N THR A 315 -2.80 16.52 35.24
CA THR A 315 -3.99 15.85 34.71
C THR A 315 -3.63 14.71 33.74
N PRO A 316 -4.21 13.51 33.88
CA PRO A 316 -4.02 12.43 32.91
C PRO A 316 -4.98 12.55 31.72
N PRO A 317 -4.66 11.94 30.55
CA PRO A 317 -5.56 11.89 29.40
C PRO A 317 -6.78 10.98 29.66
N PRO A 318 -7.92 11.20 28.96
CA PRO A 318 -9.19 10.59 29.30
C PRO A 318 -9.21 9.07 29.08
N LYS A 319 -9.75 8.36 30.07
CA LYS A 319 -10.02 6.91 30.04
C LYS A 319 -11.19 6.61 29.09
N LEU A 320 -11.04 5.51 28.34
CA LEU A 320 -12.08 4.90 27.51
C LEU A 320 -13.05 4.14 28.42
N GLU A 321 -14.31 4.59 28.56
CA GLU A 321 -15.35 3.83 29.23
C GLU A 321 -15.96 2.79 28.29
N SER A 322 -15.94 1.53 28.74
CA SER A 322 -16.62 0.39 28.14
C SER A 322 -18.09 0.36 28.57
N VAL A 323 -19.01 0.61 27.64
CA VAL A 323 -20.43 0.28 27.85
C VAL A 323 -20.65 -1.16 27.42
N ILE A 324 -20.79 -2.04 28.41
CA ILE A 324 -21.33 -3.39 28.26
C ILE A 324 -22.84 -3.27 28.44
N SER A 325 -23.62 -3.63 27.42
CA SER A 325 -25.06 -3.87 27.55
C SER A 325 -25.32 -5.36 27.34
N SER A 326 -25.64 -6.04 28.43
CA SER A 326 -26.13 -7.42 28.45
C SER A 326 -27.60 -7.47 28.03
N PRO A 327 -28.06 -8.50 27.30
CA PRO A 327 -29.43 -8.96 27.36
C PRO A 327 -29.53 -10.23 28.22
N THR A 328 -30.40 -10.17 29.22
CA THR A 328 -30.82 -11.28 30.08
C THR A 328 -31.78 -12.23 29.37
N GLY A 329 -31.57 -13.54 29.53
CA GLY A 329 -32.65 -14.49 29.82
C GLY A 329 -33.27 -15.34 28.69
N SER A 330 -32.77 -16.57 28.59
CA SER A 330 -33.32 -17.85 28.03
C SER A 330 -34.79 -18.18 28.47
N PRO A 331 -35.48 -19.30 28.03
CA PRO A 331 -34.97 -20.53 27.41
C PRO A 331 -35.81 -21.26 26.32
N TYR A 332 -35.14 -22.24 25.68
CA TYR A 332 -35.58 -23.57 25.17
C TYR A 332 -37.03 -24.01 25.54
N ARG A 333 -37.82 -24.81 24.80
CA ARG A 333 -37.83 -25.65 23.57
C ARG A 333 -39.31 -26.13 23.40
N PRO A 334 -39.76 -27.06 22.53
CA PRO A 334 -39.09 -28.08 21.69
C PRO A 334 -38.75 -27.67 20.25
#